data_AF-A0A970LR21-F1
#
_entry.id   AF-A0A970LR21-F1
#
_cell.length_a   1.000
_cell.length_b   1.000
_cell.length_c   1.000
_cell.angle_alpha   90.00
_cell.angle_beta   90.00
_cell.angle_gamma   90.00
#
_symmetry.space_group_name_H-M   'P 1'
#
loop_
_entity.id
_entity.type
_entity.pdbx_description
1 polymer ?
#
loop_
_entity_poly.entity_id
_entity_poly.type
_entity_poly.pdbx_seq_one_letter_code
_entity_poly.pdbx_strand_id
1 'polypeptide(L)'
;MSHNEYIYAVGRIRSMETRLLDTGKIDRMAEAPDAAEALKVLGETEYAAHLADVGSANDYEQILTAERRRVYQELREMLPKPDLINLFALQFDYHNLKVLLKAHHLKEKRDELLEAELGTIPPEELVVAVTAGDFSQLPPRMAEAAEKVMAQFDPQLVDLWLDQALYEDLAAEAKRFHSPFIENYFAYLRDLTNIKTFLRVKRLQRSPQFLATALLPPGELDLVELLSLEAPLEELVERLSETRYAEVVSEGVLNYQQTETLTRYEKLADDFMLNFIKEAKHYIMGPEPVAAYLLAKENELKMIRIIMVGKINQLPVGAIRERLRDVYV
;
A
#
# COMPACT_ATOMS: atom_id res chain seq x y z
N MET A 1 21.78 -0.23 -13.29
CA MET A 1 22.32 0.41 -12.07
C MET A 1 23.38 -0.51 -11.48
N SER A 2 24.48 0.01 -10.92
CA SER A 2 25.53 -0.87 -10.39
C SER A 2 25.23 -1.18 -8.92
N HIS A 3 25.26 -2.46 -8.52
CA HIS A 3 24.92 -2.89 -7.15
C HIS A 3 25.82 -2.22 -6.08
N ASN A 4 27.00 -1.75 -6.49
CA ASN A 4 27.95 -1.04 -5.62
C ASN A 4 27.43 0.32 -5.13
N GLU A 5 26.51 0.96 -5.86
CA GLU A 5 25.92 2.25 -5.48
C GLU A 5 25.09 2.16 -4.20
N TYR A 6 24.67 0.95 -3.81
CA TYR A 6 23.81 0.70 -2.65
C TYR A 6 24.59 0.24 -1.40
N ILE A 7 25.90 0.00 -1.46
CA ILE A 7 26.66 -0.58 -0.33
C ILE A 7 26.55 0.30 0.93
N TYR A 8 26.76 1.61 0.79
CA TYR A 8 26.62 2.56 1.90
C TYR A 8 25.18 2.57 2.45
N ALA A 9 24.20 2.63 1.55
CA ALA A 9 22.78 2.64 1.89
C ALA A 9 22.39 1.37 2.66
N VAL A 10 22.79 0.18 2.19
CA VAL A 10 22.49 -1.10 2.85
C VAL A 10 23.06 -1.14 4.27
N GLY A 11 24.31 -0.68 4.48
CA GLY A 11 24.88 -0.60 5.83
C GLY A 11 24.05 0.27 6.79
N ARG A 12 23.57 1.42 6.31
CA ARG A 12 22.70 2.30 7.08
C ARG A 12 21.31 1.69 7.30
N ILE A 13 20.72 1.05 6.28
CA ILE A 13 19.46 0.30 6.40
C ILE A 13 19.54 -0.76 7.50
N ARG A 14 20.61 -1.57 7.55
CA ARG A 14 20.76 -2.58 8.61
C ARG A 14 20.78 -1.97 10.02
N SER A 15 21.32 -0.76 10.17
CA SER A 15 21.24 -0.02 11.45
C SER A 15 19.86 0.59 11.70
N MET A 16 19.09 0.93 10.67
CA MET A 16 17.74 1.48 10.80
C MET A 16 16.72 0.37 11.09
N GLU A 17 16.91 -0.84 10.55
CA GLU A 17 16.09 -2.01 10.81
C GLU A 17 15.99 -2.32 12.31
N THR A 18 17.04 -2.06 13.11
CA THR A 18 17.01 -2.29 14.57
C THR A 18 16.07 -1.35 15.34
N ARG A 19 15.54 -0.31 14.68
CA ARG A 19 14.61 0.67 15.27
C ARG A 19 13.16 0.39 14.91
N LEU A 20 12.91 -0.56 14.00
CA LEU A 20 11.56 -1.01 13.67
C LEU A 20 10.87 -1.59 14.91
N LEU A 21 9.55 -1.47 14.96
CA LEU A 21 8.72 -1.98 16.04
C LEU A 21 8.69 -3.51 15.97
N ASP A 22 9.14 -4.13 17.05
CA ASP A 22 9.03 -5.57 17.26
C ASP A 22 7.62 -5.97 17.75
N THR A 23 7.36 -7.28 17.77
CA THR A 23 6.09 -7.83 18.27
C THR A 23 5.80 -7.38 19.69
N GLY A 24 6.83 -7.29 20.55
CA GLY A 24 6.67 -6.88 21.94
C GLY A 24 6.14 -5.44 22.07
N LYS A 25 6.62 -4.51 21.25
CA LYS A 25 6.15 -3.13 21.24
C LYS A 25 4.74 -3.02 20.67
N ILE A 26 4.46 -3.71 19.57
CA ILE A 26 3.13 -3.79 18.95
C ILE A 26 2.09 -4.34 19.95
N ASP A 27 2.42 -5.43 20.65
CA ASP A 27 1.56 -6.01 21.69
C ASP A 27 1.34 -5.06 22.86
N ARG A 28 2.40 -4.42 23.37
CA ARG A 28 2.27 -3.42 24.45
C ARG A 28 1.35 -2.26 24.07
N MET A 29 1.42 -1.77 22.83
CA MET A 29 0.50 -0.75 22.33
C MET A 29 -0.94 -1.28 22.23
N ALA A 30 -1.11 -2.51 21.73
CA ALA A 30 -2.42 -3.16 21.61
C ALA A 30 -3.04 -3.50 22.98
N GLU A 31 -2.25 -3.70 24.03
CA GLU A 31 -2.71 -3.97 25.39
C GLU A 31 -2.93 -2.71 26.23
N ALA A 32 -2.44 -1.54 25.77
CA ALA A 32 -2.60 -0.27 26.47
C ALA A 32 -4.08 0.01 26.79
N PRO A 33 -4.41 0.59 27.95
CA PRO A 33 -5.81 0.75 28.36
C PRO A 33 -6.59 1.70 27.45
N ASP A 34 -5.93 2.71 26.87
CA ASP A 34 -6.53 3.69 25.96
C ASP A 34 -5.52 4.18 24.92
N ALA A 35 -5.99 5.06 24.03
CA ALA A 35 -5.17 5.62 22.95
C ALA A 35 -4.02 6.51 23.45
N ALA A 36 -4.18 7.19 24.59
CA ALA A 36 -3.13 8.05 25.13
C ALA A 36 -1.98 7.22 25.72
N GLU A 37 -2.29 6.13 26.42
CA GLU A 37 -1.29 5.18 26.90
C GLU A 37 -0.61 4.43 25.73
N ALA A 38 -1.35 4.10 24.66
CA ALA A 38 -0.75 3.54 23.45
C ALA A 38 0.27 4.50 22.81
N LEU A 39 -0.02 5.80 22.77
CA LEU A 39 0.92 6.82 22.29
C LEU A 39 2.14 6.98 23.20
N LYS A 40 2.00 6.83 24.52
CA LYS A 40 3.16 6.84 25.42
C LYS A 40 4.12 5.69 25.10
N VAL A 41 3.59 4.50 24.82
CA VAL A 41 4.40 3.36 24.38
C VAL A 41 5.09 3.65 23.05
N LEU A 42 4.38 4.28 22.10
CA LEU A 42 4.95 4.73 20.84
C LEU A 42 6.06 5.79 21.06
N GLY A 43 5.92 6.64 22.07
CA GLY A 43 6.93 7.64 22.46
C GLY A 43 8.22 7.10 23.06
N GLU A 44 8.31 5.79 23.29
CA GLU A 44 9.56 5.11 23.64
C GLU A 44 10.38 4.70 22.39
N THR A 45 9.97 5.11 21.19
CA THR A 45 10.52 4.65 19.90
C THR A 45 10.94 5.85 19.04
N GLU A 46 11.35 5.63 17.78
CA GLU A 46 11.76 6.73 16.89
C GLU A 46 10.63 7.74 16.59
N TYR A 47 9.38 7.33 16.77
CA TYR A 47 8.19 8.17 16.65
C TYR A 47 8.11 9.27 17.72
N ALA A 48 8.93 9.20 18.77
CA ALA A 48 9.00 10.22 19.81
C ALA A 48 9.26 11.63 19.26
N ALA A 49 10.02 11.73 18.16
CA ALA A 49 10.34 13.01 17.50
C ALA A 49 9.10 13.74 16.98
N HIS A 50 8.01 13.02 16.71
CA HIS A 50 6.78 13.56 16.13
C HIS A 50 5.66 13.72 17.16
N LEU A 51 5.84 13.28 18.41
CA LEU A 51 4.83 13.39 19.46
C LEU A 51 4.70 14.80 20.04
N ALA A 52 5.77 15.60 19.99
CA ALA A 52 5.78 16.95 20.56
C ALA A 52 4.79 17.90 19.84
N ASP A 53 4.50 17.62 18.57
CA ASP A 53 3.65 18.44 17.72
C ASP A 53 2.16 18.07 17.82
N VAL A 54 1.81 17.08 18.65
CA VAL A 54 0.48 16.47 18.69
C VAL A 54 -0.22 16.78 20.01
N GLY A 55 -1.36 17.46 19.94
CA GLY A 55 -2.13 17.89 21.11
C GLY A 55 -3.06 16.82 21.70
N SER A 56 -3.44 15.80 20.92
CA SER A 56 -4.39 14.76 21.33
C SER A 56 -4.10 13.40 20.70
N ALA A 57 -4.56 12.33 21.35
CA ALA A 57 -4.44 10.99 20.79
C ALA A 57 -5.22 10.79 19.48
N ASN A 58 -6.22 11.64 19.21
CA ASN A 58 -6.97 11.62 17.95
C ASN A 58 -6.17 12.18 16.76
N ASP A 59 -5.10 12.93 17.03
CA ASP A 59 -4.25 13.54 16.01
C ASP A 59 -3.08 12.63 15.60
N TYR A 60 -3.14 11.34 15.96
CA TYR A 60 -2.07 10.36 15.71
C TYR A 60 -1.70 10.21 14.23
N GLU A 61 -2.64 10.45 13.29
CA GLU A 61 -2.34 10.40 11.86
C GLU A 61 -1.26 11.41 11.47
N GLN A 62 -1.17 12.56 12.15
CA GLN A 62 -0.10 13.54 11.91
C GLN A 62 1.28 12.95 12.21
N ILE A 63 1.40 12.10 13.23
CA ILE A 63 2.63 11.37 13.58
C ILE A 63 2.99 10.42 12.44
N LEU A 64 2.00 9.66 11.93
CA LEU A 64 2.25 8.68 10.88
C LEU A 64 2.65 9.36 9.56
N THR A 65 1.99 10.45 9.20
CA THR A 65 2.33 11.25 8.02
C THR A 65 3.71 11.89 8.16
N ALA A 66 4.04 12.45 9.32
CA ALA A 66 5.35 13.05 9.57
C ALA A 66 6.47 12.02 9.53
N GLU A 67 6.28 10.85 10.14
CA GLU A 67 7.25 9.76 10.09
C GLU A 67 7.43 9.22 8.68
N ARG A 68 6.33 9.01 7.93
CA ARG A 68 6.40 8.59 6.52
C ARG A 68 7.23 9.58 5.71
N ARG A 69 6.94 10.88 5.82
CA ARG A 69 7.69 11.95 5.16
C ARG A 69 9.17 11.91 5.51
N ARG A 70 9.50 11.79 6.80
CA ARG A 70 10.88 11.66 7.29
C ARG A 70 11.59 10.50 6.62
N VAL A 71 10.97 9.32 6.59
CA VAL A 71 11.56 8.11 5.98
C VAL A 71 11.78 8.30 4.48
N TYR A 72 10.79 8.79 3.73
CA TYR A 72 10.95 9.03 2.30
C TYR A 72 12.06 10.02 2.00
N GLN A 73 12.16 11.11 2.77
CA GLN A 73 13.23 12.11 2.65
C GLN A 73 14.60 11.52 2.98
N GLU A 74 14.72 10.83 4.12
CA GLU A 74 15.97 10.19 4.55
C GLU A 74 16.48 9.18 3.51
N LEU A 75 15.58 8.38 2.93
CA LEU A 75 15.95 7.42 1.89
C LEU A 75 16.34 8.09 0.57
N ARG A 76 15.65 9.17 0.16
CA ARG A 76 16.01 9.97 -1.02
C ARG A 76 17.40 10.59 -0.88
N GLU A 77 17.75 11.10 0.30
CA GLU A 77 19.06 11.70 0.59
C GLU A 77 20.18 10.66 0.70
N MET A 78 19.86 9.47 1.22
CA MET A 78 20.83 8.39 1.39
C MET A 78 21.23 7.73 0.06
N LEU A 79 20.33 7.70 -0.92
CA LEU A 79 20.58 7.07 -2.20
C LEU A 79 21.25 8.03 -3.20
N PRO A 80 22.20 7.56 -4.02
CA PRO A 80 22.79 8.38 -5.09
C PRO A 80 21.76 8.87 -6.11
N LYS A 81 20.69 8.09 -6.31
CA LYS A 81 19.54 8.44 -7.14
C LYS A 81 18.26 8.06 -6.41
N PRO A 82 17.24 8.93 -6.39
CA PRO A 82 15.99 8.66 -5.70
C PRO A 82 15.06 7.73 -6.48
N ASP A 83 15.46 7.23 -7.66
CA ASP A 83 14.62 6.46 -8.58
C ASP A 83 13.86 5.32 -7.87
N LEU A 84 14.53 4.59 -6.96
CA LEU A 84 13.89 3.52 -6.19
C LEU A 84 12.76 4.03 -5.30
N ILE A 85 12.98 5.14 -4.61
CA ILE A 85 11.98 5.74 -3.73
C ILE A 85 10.86 6.39 -4.56
N ASN A 86 11.20 6.94 -5.71
CA ASN A 86 10.26 7.51 -6.66
C ASN A 86 9.30 6.45 -7.22
N LEU A 87 9.78 5.21 -7.46
CA LEU A 87 8.91 4.08 -7.82
C LEU A 87 7.79 3.87 -6.77
N PHE A 88 8.14 3.84 -5.47
CA PHE A 88 7.14 3.71 -4.41
C PHE A 88 6.32 4.99 -4.21
N ALA A 89 6.87 6.15 -4.56
CA ALA A 89 6.19 7.44 -4.43
C ALA A 89 5.11 7.68 -5.49
N LEU A 90 5.13 6.96 -6.63
CA LEU A 90 4.13 7.09 -7.68
C LEU A 90 2.70 6.94 -7.17
N GLN A 91 2.48 6.11 -6.14
CA GLN A 91 1.16 5.94 -5.52
C GLN A 91 0.59 7.27 -4.97
N PHE A 92 1.45 8.18 -4.50
CA PHE A 92 1.03 9.47 -3.97
C PHE A 92 0.68 10.46 -5.07
N ASP A 93 1.34 10.40 -6.23
CA ASP A 93 0.97 11.22 -7.39
C ASP A 93 -0.44 10.84 -7.88
N TYR A 94 -0.70 9.54 -8.03
CA TYR A 94 -2.02 9.04 -8.40
C TYR A 94 -3.07 9.30 -7.30
N HIS A 95 -2.71 9.22 -6.02
CA HIS A 95 -3.59 9.61 -4.92
C HIS A 95 -3.96 11.09 -4.99
N ASN A 96 -2.97 11.97 -5.13
CA ASN A 96 -3.17 13.42 -5.22
C ASN A 96 -4.07 13.77 -6.42
N LEU A 97 -3.82 13.15 -7.57
CA LEU A 97 -4.67 13.33 -8.75
C LEU A 97 -6.11 12.82 -8.52
N LYS A 98 -6.30 11.66 -7.87
CA LYS A 98 -7.64 11.16 -7.48
C LYS A 98 -8.38 12.15 -6.58
N VAL A 99 -7.70 12.70 -5.58
CA VAL A 99 -8.27 13.71 -4.67
C VAL A 99 -8.71 14.93 -5.45
N LEU A 100 -7.83 15.47 -6.31
CA LEU A 100 -8.09 16.69 -7.09
C LEU A 100 -9.21 16.51 -8.11
N LEU A 101 -9.24 15.39 -8.85
CA LEU A 101 -10.31 15.11 -9.83
C LEU A 101 -11.69 14.98 -9.15
N LYS A 102 -11.75 14.32 -8.00
CA LYS A 102 -12.97 14.22 -7.19
C LYS A 102 -13.38 15.58 -6.63
N ALA A 103 -12.43 16.35 -6.10
CA ALA A 103 -12.67 17.69 -5.59
C ALA A 103 -13.22 18.63 -6.67
N HIS A 104 -12.64 18.59 -7.88
CA HIS A 104 -13.07 19.37 -9.04
C HIS A 104 -14.52 19.05 -9.43
N HIS A 105 -14.87 17.77 -9.56
CA HIS A 105 -16.23 17.37 -9.95
C HIS A 105 -17.28 17.62 -8.86
N LEU A 106 -16.90 17.42 -7.60
CA LEU A 106 -17.80 17.65 -6.46
C LEU A 106 -17.88 19.13 -6.06
N LYS A 107 -17.04 19.99 -6.64
CA LYS A 107 -16.93 21.43 -6.32
C LYS A 107 -16.60 21.69 -4.86
N GLU A 108 -15.74 20.85 -4.30
CA GLU A 108 -15.25 20.92 -2.92
C GLU A 108 -13.75 21.18 -2.92
N LYS A 109 -13.23 21.71 -1.80
CA LYS A 109 -11.79 21.73 -1.55
C LYS A 109 -11.43 20.54 -0.67
N ARG A 110 -10.31 19.89 -1.00
CA ARG A 110 -9.80 18.70 -0.30
C ARG A 110 -8.28 18.73 -0.20
N ASP A 111 -7.72 19.93 -0.12
CA ASP A 111 -6.28 20.18 -0.14
C ASP A 111 -5.59 19.50 1.06
N GLU A 112 -6.31 19.34 2.17
CA GLU A 112 -5.88 18.65 3.39
C GLU A 112 -5.68 17.14 3.20
N LEU A 113 -6.21 16.54 2.13
CA LEU A 113 -6.06 15.12 1.82
C LEU A 113 -4.86 14.84 0.89
N LEU A 114 -4.15 15.88 0.46
CA LEU A 114 -3.00 15.76 -0.44
C LEU A 114 -1.73 15.36 0.31
N GLU A 115 -1.01 14.42 -0.26
CA GLU A 115 0.31 13.96 0.20
C GLU A 115 1.40 14.72 -0.56
N ALA A 116 1.45 16.04 -0.32
CA ALA A 116 2.18 17.01 -1.15
C ALA A 116 3.69 16.78 -1.28
N GLU A 117 4.32 16.26 -0.22
CA GLU A 117 5.79 16.13 -0.13
C GLU A 117 6.29 14.71 -0.49
N LEU A 118 5.37 13.77 -0.71
CA LEU A 118 5.71 12.37 -0.95
C LEU A 118 5.78 12.02 -2.43
N GLY A 119 4.94 12.64 -3.26
CA GLY A 119 4.88 12.41 -4.70
C GLY A 119 6.15 12.79 -5.47
N THR A 120 6.15 12.49 -6.76
CA THR A 120 7.16 12.92 -7.73
C THR A 120 6.71 14.13 -8.55
N ILE A 121 5.42 14.42 -8.57
CA ILE A 121 4.81 15.56 -9.27
C ILE A 121 4.38 16.61 -8.22
N PRO A 122 4.81 17.88 -8.35
CA PRO A 122 4.35 18.95 -7.47
C PRO A 122 2.81 19.07 -7.50
N PRO A 123 2.12 19.16 -6.35
CA PRO A 123 0.66 19.29 -6.32
C PRO A 123 0.13 20.47 -7.12
N GLU A 124 0.89 21.56 -7.21
CA GLU A 124 0.53 22.75 -7.99
C GLU A 124 0.37 22.42 -9.48
N GLU A 125 1.23 21.55 -10.02
CA GLU A 125 1.13 21.09 -11.41
C GLU A 125 -0.13 20.26 -11.64
N LEU A 126 -0.47 19.37 -10.70
CA LEU A 126 -1.71 18.59 -10.75
C LEU A 126 -2.95 19.49 -10.64
N VAL A 127 -2.92 20.51 -9.78
CA VAL A 127 -4.02 21.49 -9.64
C VAL A 127 -4.22 22.25 -10.95
N VAL A 128 -3.14 22.70 -11.58
CA VAL A 128 -3.20 23.38 -12.88
C VAL A 128 -3.79 22.46 -13.95
N ALA A 129 -3.31 21.22 -14.05
CA ALA A 129 -3.78 20.24 -15.03
C ALA A 129 -5.29 19.96 -14.89
N VAL A 130 -5.75 19.67 -13.66
CA VAL A 130 -7.16 19.37 -13.37
C VAL A 130 -8.05 20.60 -13.60
N THR A 131 -7.59 21.80 -13.24
CA THR A 131 -8.38 23.03 -13.41
C THR A 131 -8.51 23.42 -14.89
N ALA A 132 -7.43 23.27 -15.66
CA ALA A 132 -7.43 23.54 -17.10
C ALA A 132 -8.11 22.44 -17.92
N GLY A 133 -8.26 21.23 -17.35
CA GLY A 133 -8.68 20.05 -18.10
C GLY A 133 -7.66 19.62 -19.16
N ASP A 134 -6.38 19.94 -18.94
CA ASP A 134 -5.27 19.63 -19.84
C ASP A 134 -4.23 18.82 -19.07
N PHE A 135 -4.12 17.53 -19.42
CA PHE A 135 -3.20 16.59 -18.77
C PHE A 135 -1.98 16.29 -19.63
N SER A 136 -1.74 17.04 -20.71
CA SER A 136 -0.66 16.77 -21.68
C SER A 136 0.75 16.80 -21.07
N GLN A 137 0.92 17.48 -19.93
CA GLN A 137 2.19 17.55 -19.19
C GLN A 137 2.38 16.41 -18.19
N LEU A 138 1.34 15.61 -17.91
CA LEU A 138 1.42 14.47 -17.01
C LEU A 138 1.98 13.22 -17.72
N PRO A 139 2.46 12.21 -16.98
CA PRO A 139 2.84 10.93 -17.56
C PRO A 139 1.73 10.35 -18.44
N PRO A 140 2.04 9.74 -19.61
CA PRO A 140 1.03 9.38 -20.60
C PRO A 140 -0.15 8.54 -20.09
N ARG A 141 0.12 7.52 -19.26
CA ARG A 141 -0.94 6.67 -18.68
C ARG A 141 -1.81 7.43 -17.68
N MET A 142 -1.17 8.26 -16.85
CA MET A 142 -1.85 9.13 -15.89
C MET A 142 -2.76 10.13 -16.62
N ALA A 143 -2.26 10.75 -17.69
CA ALA A 143 -3.02 11.68 -18.52
C ALA A 143 -4.23 11.00 -19.16
N GLU A 144 -4.04 9.83 -19.80
CA GLU A 144 -5.13 9.07 -20.43
C GLU A 144 -6.22 8.69 -19.40
N ALA A 145 -5.82 8.23 -18.22
CA ALA A 145 -6.76 7.89 -17.16
C ALA A 145 -7.51 9.13 -16.62
N ALA A 146 -6.82 10.26 -16.46
CA ALA A 146 -7.45 11.52 -16.05
C ALA A 146 -8.45 12.04 -17.10
N GLU A 147 -8.11 11.96 -18.38
CA GLU A 147 -9.00 12.32 -19.49
C GLU A 147 -10.27 11.44 -19.50
N LYS A 148 -10.12 10.12 -19.29
CA LYS A 148 -11.27 9.21 -19.12
C LYS A 148 -12.17 9.65 -17.96
N VAL A 149 -11.59 9.99 -16.82
CA VAL A 149 -12.33 10.51 -15.65
C VAL A 149 -13.07 11.81 -15.97
N MET A 150 -12.43 12.76 -16.66
CA MET A 150 -13.04 14.03 -17.03
C MET A 150 -14.17 13.87 -18.05
N ALA A 151 -14.05 12.91 -18.97
CA ALA A 151 -15.08 12.61 -19.96
C ALA A 151 -16.30 11.90 -19.33
N GLN A 152 -16.08 11.04 -18.34
CA GLN A 152 -17.12 10.27 -17.67
C GLN A 152 -16.85 10.17 -16.17
N PHE A 153 -17.45 11.09 -15.40
CA PHE A 153 -17.31 11.07 -13.95
C PHE A 153 -18.25 10.05 -13.29
N ASP A 154 -17.66 9.02 -12.71
CA ASP A 154 -18.27 8.17 -11.70
C ASP A 154 -17.25 8.00 -10.57
N PRO A 155 -17.55 8.42 -9.32
CA PRO A 155 -16.63 8.31 -8.20
C PRO A 155 -16.00 6.92 -8.01
N GLN A 156 -16.72 5.84 -8.36
CA GLN A 156 -16.21 4.48 -8.29
C GLN A 156 -15.22 4.18 -9.42
N LEU A 157 -15.48 4.68 -10.63
CA LEU A 157 -14.60 4.47 -11.79
C LEU A 157 -13.32 5.30 -11.71
N VAL A 158 -13.34 6.45 -11.03
CA VAL A 158 -12.13 7.26 -10.79
C VAL A 158 -11.04 6.44 -10.13
N ASP A 159 -11.37 5.70 -9.07
CA ASP A 159 -10.40 4.87 -8.38
C ASP A 159 -9.91 3.74 -9.29
N LEU A 160 -10.82 3.05 -9.98
CA LEU A 160 -10.46 1.92 -10.84
C LEU A 160 -9.51 2.31 -11.99
N TRP A 161 -9.84 3.35 -12.76
CA TRP A 161 -9.02 3.75 -13.91
C TRP A 161 -7.65 4.28 -13.51
N LEU A 162 -7.58 5.05 -12.42
CA LEU A 162 -6.30 5.58 -11.94
C LEU A 162 -5.47 4.51 -11.24
N ASP A 163 -6.09 3.56 -10.54
CA ASP A 163 -5.35 2.43 -9.97
C ASP A 163 -4.81 1.51 -11.09
N GLN A 164 -5.58 1.24 -12.14
CA GLN A 164 -5.08 0.49 -13.31
C GLN A 164 -3.84 1.16 -13.91
N ALA A 165 -3.91 2.47 -14.20
CA ALA A 165 -2.79 3.23 -14.74
C ALA A 165 -1.57 3.24 -13.81
N LEU A 166 -1.79 3.42 -12.50
CA LEU A 166 -0.74 3.34 -11.48
C LEU A 166 -0.02 1.99 -11.53
N TYR A 167 -0.77 0.88 -11.54
CA TYR A 167 -0.16 -0.44 -11.49
C TYR A 167 0.53 -0.84 -12.80
N GLU A 168 0.11 -0.29 -13.94
CA GLU A 168 0.86 -0.39 -15.20
C GLU A 168 2.19 0.37 -15.14
N ASP A 169 2.18 1.60 -14.62
CA ASP A 169 3.40 2.40 -14.45
C ASP A 169 4.36 1.75 -13.44
N LEU A 170 3.85 1.27 -12.30
CA LEU A 170 4.65 0.52 -11.32
C LEU A 170 5.30 -0.72 -11.96
N ALA A 171 4.54 -1.48 -12.76
CA ALA A 171 5.06 -2.66 -13.45
C ALA A 171 6.13 -2.32 -14.50
N ALA A 172 5.96 -1.20 -15.21
CA ALA A 172 6.92 -0.74 -16.21
C ALA A 172 8.20 -0.19 -15.56
N GLU A 173 8.07 0.63 -14.53
CA GLU A 173 9.18 1.25 -13.82
C GLU A 173 9.98 0.24 -13.00
N ALA A 174 9.33 -0.76 -12.38
CA ALA A 174 10.00 -1.83 -11.65
C ALA A 174 11.04 -2.60 -12.51
N LYS A 175 10.76 -2.81 -13.80
CA LYS A 175 11.67 -3.52 -14.72
C LYS A 175 13.01 -2.79 -14.93
N ARG A 176 13.05 -1.47 -14.72
CA ARG A 176 14.27 -0.67 -14.87
C ARG A 176 15.32 -0.96 -13.81
N PHE A 177 14.90 -1.56 -12.69
CA PHE A 177 15.79 -1.96 -11.62
C PHE A 177 16.51 -3.28 -11.91
N HIS A 178 16.01 -4.08 -12.86
CA HIS A 178 16.54 -5.40 -13.19
C HIS A 178 16.69 -6.29 -11.93
N SER A 179 15.72 -6.17 -11.01
CA SER A 179 15.70 -6.89 -9.75
C SER A 179 14.45 -7.77 -9.74
N PRO A 180 14.61 -9.11 -9.81
CA PRO A 180 13.49 -10.03 -9.70
C PRO A 180 12.68 -9.82 -8.43
N PHE A 181 13.32 -9.43 -7.33
CA PHE A 181 12.65 -9.12 -6.07
C PHE A 181 11.65 -7.96 -6.21
N ILE A 182 12.08 -6.85 -6.82
CA ILE A 182 11.23 -5.66 -7.01
C ILE A 182 10.11 -5.96 -8.01
N GLU A 183 10.42 -6.63 -9.12
CA GLU A 183 9.41 -7.00 -10.12
C GLU A 183 8.36 -7.94 -9.53
N ASN A 184 8.80 -8.97 -8.78
CA ASN A 184 7.93 -9.92 -8.11
C ASN A 184 7.08 -9.26 -7.03
N TYR A 185 7.62 -8.30 -6.26
CA TYR A 185 6.85 -7.55 -5.27
C TYR A 185 5.58 -6.95 -5.89
N PHE A 186 5.72 -6.22 -6.99
CA PHE A 186 4.57 -5.60 -7.65
C PHE A 186 3.69 -6.61 -8.37
N ALA A 187 4.23 -7.71 -8.90
CA ALA A 187 3.42 -8.78 -9.46
C ALA A 187 2.52 -9.43 -8.40
N TYR A 188 3.08 -9.79 -7.24
CA TYR A 188 2.34 -10.43 -6.15
C TYR A 188 1.30 -9.48 -5.55
N LEU A 189 1.64 -8.20 -5.42
CA LEU A 189 0.69 -7.18 -4.96
C LEU A 189 -0.51 -7.06 -5.91
N ARG A 190 -0.29 -7.09 -7.23
CA ARG A 190 -1.38 -7.07 -8.22
C ARG A 190 -2.23 -8.33 -8.16
N ASP A 191 -1.62 -9.51 -8.10
CA ASP A 191 -2.36 -10.78 -8.04
C ASP A 191 -3.24 -10.88 -6.79
N LEU A 192 -2.70 -10.57 -5.61
CA LEU A 192 -3.47 -10.55 -4.36
C LEU A 192 -4.59 -9.50 -4.40
N THR A 193 -4.32 -8.33 -4.97
CA THR A 193 -5.36 -7.29 -5.14
C THR A 193 -6.44 -7.75 -6.12
N ASN A 194 -6.07 -8.45 -7.19
CA ASN A 194 -7.00 -8.99 -8.17
C ASN A 194 -7.85 -10.12 -7.60
N ILE A 195 -7.28 -11.03 -6.80
CA ILE A 195 -8.04 -12.08 -6.10
C ILE A 195 -9.05 -11.45 -5.15
N LYS A 196 -8.63 -10.46 -4.35
CA LYS A 196 -9.55 -9.70 -3.48
C LYS A 196 -10.67 -9.04 -4.27
N THR A 197 -10.33 -8.41 -5.39
CA THR A 197 -11.28 -7.72 -6.27
C THR A 197 -12.29 -8.69 -6.88
N PHE A 198 -11.84 -9.86 -7.34
CA PHE A 198 -12.69 -10.95 -7.81
C PHE A 198 -13.71 -11.37 -6.75
N LEU A 199 -13.25 -11.64 -5.52
CA LEU A 199 -14.14 -12.01 -4.40
C LEU A 199 -15.19 -10.92 -4.13
N ARG A 200 -14.79 -9.64 -4.14
CA ARG A 200 -15.71 -8.51 -3.93
C ARG A 200 -16.73 -8.37 -5.05
N VAL A 201 -16.29 -8.49 -6.31
CA VAL A 201 -17.18 -8.39 -7.49
C VAL A 201 -18.19 -9.53 -7.48
N LYS A 202 -17.75 -10.75 -7.18
CA LYS A 202 -18.63 -11.92 -7.04
C LYS A 202 -19.66 -11.71 -5.92
N ARG A 203 -19.24 -11.21 -4.75
CA ARG A 203 -20.14 -10.88 -3.63
C ARG A 203 -21.22 -9.89 -4.03
N LEU A 204 -20.81 -8.83 -4.71
CA LEU A 204 -21.68 -7.73 -5.12
C LEU A 204 -22.51 -8.09 -6.38
N GLN A 205 -22.39 -9.31 -6.90
CA GLN A 205 -23.10 -9.80 -8.08
C GLN A 205 -22.98 -8.84 -9.28
N ARG A 206 -21.79 -8.25 -9.46
CA ARG A 206 -21.50 -7.35 -10.58
C ARG A 206 -21.23 -8.15 -11.85
N SER A 207 -21.30 -7.48 -13.01
CA SER A 207 -21.13 -8.14 -14.30
C SER A 207 -19.65 -8.50 -14.58
N PRO A 208 -19.40 -9.49 -15.46
CA PRO A 208 -18.05 -9.78 -15.94
C PRO A 208 -17.34 -8.58 -16.58
N GLN A 209 -18.09 -7.70 -17.26
CA GLN A 209 -17.55 -6.47 -17.84
C GLN A 209 -17.05 -5.50 -16.77
N PHE A 210 -17.77 -5.41 -15.64
CA PHE A 210 -17.31 -4.62 -14.50
C PHE A 210 -16.05 -5.23 -13.89
N LEU A 211 -15.98 -6.57 -13.76
CA LEU A 211 -14.77 -7.25 -13.28
C LEU A 211 -13.55 -6.91 -14.15
N ALA A 212 -13.67 -7.00 -15.48
CA ALA A 212 -12.58 -6.67 -16.40
C ALA A 212 -12.09 -5.22 -16.26
N THR A 213 -12.99 -4.30 -15.87
CA THR A 213 -12.64 -2.90 -15.59
C THR A 213 -12.04 -2.71 -14.19
N ALA A 214 -12.38 -3.58 -13.24
CA ALA A 214 -11.94 -3.48 -11.85
C ALA A 214 -10.60 -4.17 -11.59
N LEU A 215 -10.23 -5.16 -12.41
CA LEU A 215 -8.96 -5.86 -12.28
C LEU A 215 -7.79 -4.98 -12.72
N LEU A 216 -6.71 -5.08 -11.95
CA LEU A 216 -5.41 -4.54 -12.29
C LEU A 216 -4.76 -5.40 -13.38
N PRO A 217 -3.75 -4.87 -14.10
CA PRO A 217 -2.95 -5.65 -15.03
C PRO A 217 -2.43 -6.94 -14.37
N PRO A 218 -2.44 -8.10 -15.06
CA PRO A 218 -1.96 -9.36 -14.51
C PRO A 218 -0.55 -9.27 -13.89
N GLY A 219 -0.37 -9.95 -12.76
CA GLY A 219 0.94 -10.23 -12.17
C GLY A 219 1.50 -11.53 -12.75
N GLU A 220 1.59 -12.55 -11.92
CA GLU A 220 1.79 -13.95 -12.36
C GLU A 220 0.45 -14.60 -12.77
N LEU A 221 -0.69 -14.07 -12.31
CA LEU A 221 -2.01 -14.64 -12.55
C LEU A 221 -2.87 -13.76 -13.46
N ASP A 222 -3.36 -14.35 -14.55
CA ASP A 222 -4.47 -13.78 -15.31
C ASP A 222 -5.79 -14.40 -14.83
N LEU A 223 -6.46 -13.73 -13.89
CA LEU A 223 -7.72 -14.25 -13.33
C LEU A 223 -8.86 -14.32 -14.34
N VAL A 224 -8.84 -13.50 -15.39
CA VAL A 224 -9.91 -13.50 -16.42
C VAL A 224 -9.78 -14.73 -17.30
N GLU A 225 -8.55 -15.12 -17.64
CA GLU A 225 -8.29 -16.36 -18.38
C GLU A 225 -8.49 -17.61 -17.50
N LEU A 226 -8.13 -17.52 -16.21
CA LEU A 226 -8.14 -18.66 -15.31
C LEU A 226 -9.53 -19.03 -14.79
N LEU A 227 -10.44 -18.06 -14.60
CA LEU A 227 -11.70 -18.26 -13.88
C LEU A 227 -12.87 -17.49 -14.48
N SER A 228 -14.01 -18.19 -14.59
CA SER A 228 -15.30 -17.52 -14.83
C SER A 228 -15.82 -16.89 -13.54
N LEU A 229 -16.40 -15.69 -13.64
CA LEU A 229 -17.06 -15.04 -12.49
C LEU A 229 -18.23 -15.88 -11.93
N GLU A 230 -18.83 -16.73 -12.76
CA GLU A 230 -19.92 -17.64 -12.36
C GLU A 230 -19.40 -18.88 -11.61
N ALA A 231 -18.12 -19.24 -11.77
CA ALA A 231 -17.51 -20.44 -11.18
C ALA A 231 -17.60 -20.46 -9.64
N PRO A 232 -17.87 -21.60 -9.00
CA PRO A 232 -17.91 -21.70 -7.55
C PRO A 232 -16.58 -21.27 -6.91
N LEU A 233 -16.62 -20.80 -5.65
CA LEU A 233 -15.40 -20.34 -4.96
C LEU A 233 -14.43 -21.49 -4.71
N GLU A 234 -14.94 -22.72 -4.62
CA GLU A 234 -14.17 -23.95 -4.53
C GLU A 234 -13.26 -24.13 -5.76
N GLU A 235 -13.71 -23.73 -6.94
CA GLU A 235 -12.89 -23.77 -8.17
C GLU A 235 -11.74 -22.76 -8.11
N LEU A 236 -11.95 -21.58 -7.52
CA LEU A 236 -10.88 -20.61 -7.27
C LEU A 236 -9.81 -21.22 -6.35
N VAL A 237 -10.22 -21.89 -5.27
CA VAL A 237 -9.28 -22.57 -4.34
C VAL A 237 -8.53 -23.69 -5.05
N GLU A 238 -9.24 -24.51 -5.84
CA GLU A 238 -8.64 -25.63 -6.58
C GLU A 238 -7.61 -25.13 -7.61
N ARG A 239 -7.96 -24.15 -8.44
CA ARG A 239 -7.07 -23.63 -9.48
C ARG A 239 -5.82 -22.94 -8.93
N LEU A 240 -5.92 -22.35 -7.73
CA LEU A 240 -4.80 -21.66 -7.10
C LEU A 240 -4.03 -22.52 -6.09
N SER A 241 -4.40 -23.79 -5.94
CA SER A 241 -3.81 -24.71 -4.95
C SER A 241 -2.32 -25.03 -5.18
N GLU A 242 -1.88 -25.01 -6.44
CA GLU A 242 -0.49 -25.24 -6.83
C GLU A 242 0.31 -23.93 -6.98
N THR A 243 -0.31 -22.80 -6.67
CA THR A 243 0.34 -21.48 -6.73
C THR A 243 0.87 -21.07 -5.36
N ARG A 244 1.76 -20.07 -5.33
CA ARG A 244 2.23 -19.47 -4.07
C ARG A 244 1.12 -18.86 -3.21
N TYR A 245 -0.05 -18.61 -3.79
CA TYR A 245 -1.19 -17.98 -3.12
C TYR A 245 -2.12 -19.00 -2.45
N ALA A 246 -1.83 -20.30 -2.54
CA ALA A 246 -2.71 -21.38 -2.09
C ALA A 246 -3.20 -21.20 -0.64
N GLU A 247 -2.31 -20.89 0.30
CA GLU A 247 -2.66 -20.70 1.71
C GLU A 247 -3.56 -19.48 1.91
N VAL A 248 -3.19 -18.34 1.31
CA VAL A 248 -3.97 -17.09 1.38
C VAL A 248 -5.38 -17.28 0.82
N VAL A 249 -5.48 -17.97 -0.33
CA VAL A 249 -6.76 -18.21 -1.01
C VAL A 249 -7.60 -19.22 -0.25
N SER A 250 -7.05 -20.37 0.15
CA SER A 250 -7.81 -21.42 0.83
C SER A 250 -8.37 -20.95 2.17
N GLU A 251 -7.54 -20.39 3.04
CA GLU A 251 -7.98 -19.87 4.34
C GLU A 251 -8.86 -18.62 4.19
N GLY A 252 -8.46 -17.72 3.28
CA GLY A 252 -9.18 -16.47 3.07
C GLY A 252 -10.59 -16.70 2.51
N VAL A 253 -10.75 -17.60 1.54
CA VAL A 253 -12.05 -18.00 0.98
C VAL A 253 -12.90 -18.72 2.02
N LEU A 254 -12.32 -19.67 2.78
CA LEU A 254 -13.04 -20.40 3.82
C LEU A 254 -13.61 -19.45 4.87
N ASN A 255 -12.79 -18.51 5.38
CA ASN A 255 -13.25 -17.53 6.35
C ASN A 255 -14.28 -16.57 5.75
N TYR A 256 -14.09 -16.18 4.50
CA TYR A 256 -15.02 -15.31 3.78
C TYR A 256 -16.39 -15.97 3.60
N GLN A 257 -16.46 -17.27 3.29
CA GLN A 257 -17.72 -18.01 3.19
C GLN A 257 -18.47 -18.10 4.52
N GLN A 258 -17.75 -18.06 5.65
CA GLN A 258 -18.34 -18.14 6.99
C GLN A 258 -18.77 -16.78 7.56
N THR A 259 -18.04 -15.71 7.22
CA THR A 259 -18.18 -14.39 7.87
C THR A 259 -18.67 -13.29 6.94
N GLU A 260 -18.67 -13.51 5.63
CA GLU A 260 -18.88 -12.51 4.57
C GLU A 260 -17.91 -11.31 4.60
N THR A 261 -16.85 -11.40 5.40
CA THR A 261 -15.80 -10.39 5.51
C THR A 261 -14.50 -10.85 4.86
N LEU A 262 -13.74 -9.92 4.30
CA LEU A 262 -12.42 -10.19 3.71
C LEU A 262 -11.28 -9.87 4.68
N THR A 263 -11.58 -9.58 5.95
CA THR A 263 -10.58 -9.16 6.95
C THR A 263 -9.47 -10.20 7.10
N ARG A 264 -9.83 -11.49 7.16
CA ARG A 264 -8.86 -12.58 7.27
C ARG A 264 -8.01 -12.71 6.01
N TYR A 265 -8.64 -12.62 4.83
CA TYR A 265 -7.93 -12.62 3.55
C TYR A 265 -6.92 -11.46 3.48
N GLU A 266 -7.33 -10.23 3.85
CA GLU A 266 -6.47 -9.05 3.82
C GLU A 266 -5.28 -9.20 4.77
N LYS A 267 -5.49 -9.76 5.96
CA LYS A 267 -4.40 -10.09 6.87
C LYS A 267 -3.44 -11.11 6.25
N LEU A 268 -3.94 -12.24 5.74
CA LEU A 268 -3.10 -13.28 5.14
C LEU A 268 -2.32 -12.78 3.92
N ALA A 269 -2.93 -11.92 3.10
CA ALA A 269 -2.28 -11.28 1.97
C ALA A 269 -1.15 -10.32 2.42
N ASP A 270 -1.39 -9.52 3.47
CA ASP A 270 -0.37 -8.65 4.05
C ASP A 270 0.78 -9.47 4.66
N ASP A 271 0.48 -10.55 5.40
CA ASP A 271 1.47 -11.44 6.02
C ASP A 271 2.30 -12.17 4.94
N PHE A 272 1.67 -12.62 3.85
CA PHE A 272 2.36 -13.16 2.68
C PHE A 272 3.35 -12.15 2.09
N MET A 273 2.91 -10.91 1.84
CA MET A 273 3.78 -9.87 1.29
C MET A 273 4.93 -9.54 2.26
N LEU A 274 4.65 -9.54 3.56
CA LEU A 274 5.65 -9.30 4.58
C LEU A 274 6.71 -10.41 4.63
N ASN A 275 6.29 -11.67 4.52
CA ASN A 275 7.20 -12.82 4.46
C ASN A 275 8.08 -12.77 3.21
N PHE A 276 7.52 -12.36 2.07
CA PHE A 276 8.30 -12.13 0.86
C PHE A 276 9.34 -11.02 1.05
N ILE A 277 8.99 -9.86 1.62
CA ILE A 277 9.99 -8.79 1.81
C ILE A 277 11.08 -9.14 2.84
N LYS A 278 10.82 -10.08 3.77
CA LYS A 278 11.85 -10.59 4.70
C LYS A 278 12.98 -11.33 3.99
N GLU A 279 12.76 -11.86 2.79
CA GLU A 279 13.81 -12.48 1.97
C GLU A 279 14.94 -11.49 1.62
N ALA A 280 14.64 -10.18 1.59
CA ALA A 280 15.63 -9.12 1.39
C ALA A 280 16.73 -9.10 2.47
N LYS A 281 16.52 -9.74 3.63
CA LYS A 281 17.55 -9.91 4.67
C LYS A 281 18.77 -10.71 4.17
N HIS A 282 18.61 -11.54 3.13
CA HIS A 282 19.71 -12.31 2.53
C HIS A 282 20.53 -11.52 1.50
N TYR A 283 20.06 -10.34 1.08
CA TYR A 283 20.74 -9.51 0.11
C TYR A 283 21.80 -8.64 0.82
N ILE A 284 23.06 -8.80 0.40
CA ILE A 284 24.22 -8.10 0.97
C ILE A 284 24.44 -6.74 0.28
N MET A 285 23.97 -6.60 -0.95
CA MET A 285 24.05 -5.39 -1.78
C MET A 285 22.86 -5.32 -2.72
N GLY A 286 22.56 -4.12 -3.24
CA GLY A 286 21.47 -3.90 -4.20
C GLY A 286 20.32 -3.06 -3.63
N PRO A 287 19.30 -2.78 -4.47
CA PRO A 287 18.13 -1.99 -4.07
C PRO A 287 17.16 -2.74 -3.14
N GLU A 288 17.25 -4.07 -3.05
CA GLU A 288 16.29 -4.93 -2.35
C GLU A 288 16.19 -4.64 -0.84
N PRO A 289 17.31 -4.50 -0.07
CA PRO A 289 17.20 -4.16 1.34
C PRO A 289 16.57 -2.79 1.59
N VAL A 290 16.83 -1.82 0.71
CA VAL A 290 16.26 -0.47 0.81
C VAL A 290 14.76 -0.51 0.56
N ALA A 291 14.32 -1.22 -0.49
CA ALA A 291 12.91 -1.43 -0.78
C ALA A 291 12.20 -2.16 0.38
N ALA A 292 12.79 -3.24 0.89
CA ALA A 292 12.21 -4.01 1.99
C ALA A 292 12.08 -3.19 3.27
N TYR A 293 13.07 -2.35 3.60
CA TYR A 293 12.98 -1.46 4.75
C TYR A 293 11.83 -0.45 4.61
N LEU A 294 11.69 0.18 3.44
CA LEU A 294 10.59 1.12 3.18
C LEU A 294 9.22 0.42 3.33
N LEU A 295 9.09 -0.77 2.76
CA LEU A 295 7.87 -1.58 2.85
C LEU A 295 7.57 -2.06 4.27
N ALA A 296 8.61 -2.39 5.04
CA ALA A 296 8.49 -2.70 6.46
C ALA A 296 7.98 -1.49 7.27
N LYS A 297 8.49 -0.28 6.99
CA LYS A 297 7.99 0.95 7.61
C LYS A 297 6.53 1.23 7.24
N GLU A 298 6.12 1.04 5.98
CA GLU A 298 4.70 1.19 5.62
C GLU A 298 3.79 0.18 6.36
N ASN A 299 4.24 -1.07 6.53
CA ASN A 299 3.50 -2.06 7.33
C ASN A 299 3.41 -1.65 8.81
N GLU A 300 4.50 -1.11 9.37
CA GLU A 300 4.54 -0.58 10.73
C GLU A 300 3.54 0.56 10.95
N LEU A 301 3.53 1.56 10.06
CA LEU A 301 2.56 2.66 10.10
C LEU A 301 1.11 2.13 10.02
N LYS A 302 0.88 1.12 9.19
CA LYS A 302 -0.43 0.45 9.05
C LYS A 302 -0.84 -0.30 10.32
N MET A 303 0.09 -0.96 11.02
CA MET A 303 -0.18 -1.58 12.32
C MET A 303 -0.48 -0.55 13.40
N ILE A 304 0.31 0.52 13.49
CA ILE A 304 0.06 1.61 14.45
C ILE A 304 -1.34 2.20 14.22
N ARG A 305 -1.71 2.48 12.97
CA ARG A 305 -3.06 2.95 12.61
C ARG A 305 -4.16 2.01 13.11
N ILE A 306 -4.01 0.70 12.92
CA ILE A 306 -4.99 -0.28 13.43
C ILE A 306 -5.14 -0.19 14.94
N ILE A 307 -4.02 -0.12 15.66
CA ILE A 307 -4.04 -0.05 17.12
C ILE A 307 -4.71 1.23 17.57
N MET A 308 -4.31 2.38 17.00
CA MET A 308 -4.86 3.68 17.37
C MET A 308 -6.36 3.77 17.08
N VAL A 309 -6.81 3.36 15.90
CA VAL A 309 -8.25 3.29 15.56
C VAL A 309 -8.97 2.37 16.55
N GLY A 310 -8.42 1.20 16.85
CA GLY A 310 -9.00 0.27 17.80
C GLY A 310 -9.12 0.86 19.21
N LYS A 311 -8.09 1.56 19.69
CA LYS A 311 -8.07 2.18 21.01
C LYS A 311 -8.98 3.39 21.14
N ILE A 312 -9.01 4.26 20.12
CA ILE A 312 -9.92 5.41 20.07
C ILE A 312 -11.38 4.93 20.10
N ASN A 313 -11.69 3.84 19.39
CA ASN A 313 -13.02 3.22 19.38
C ASN A 313 -13.26 2.21 20.52
N GLN A 314 -12.36 2.13 21.50
CA GLN A 314 -12.47 1.26 22.69
C GLN A 314 -12.74 -0.22 22.35
N LEU A 315 -12.18 -0.71 21.25
CA LEU A 315 -12.31 -2.10 20.85
C LEU A 315 -11.59 -3.02 21.85
N PRO A 316 -12.13 -4.22 22.11
CA PRO A 316 -11.43 -5.23 22.91
C PRO A 316 -10.07 -5.58 22.29
N VAL A 317 -9.07 -5.82 23.14
CA VAL A 317 -7.70 -6.17 22.70
C VAL A 317 -7.69 -7.34 21.72
N GLY A 318 -8.52 -8.37 21.95
CA GLY A 318 -8.65 -9.52 21.04
C GLY A 318 -9.05 -9.10 19.62
N ALA A 319 -10.03 -8.20 19.48
CA ALA A 319 -10.50 -7.71 18.18
C ALA A 319 -9.45 -6.86 17.46
N ILE A 320 -8.60 -6.13 18.21
CA ILE A 320 -7.45 -5.42 17.64
C ILE A 320 -6.43 -6.44 17.13
N ARG A 321 -6.05 -7.41 17.97
CA ARG A 321 -5.07 -8.46 17.65
C ARG A 321 -5.43 -9.30 16.43
N GLU A 322 -6.71 -9.64 16.26
CA GLU A 322 -7.19 -10.37 15.09
C GLU A 322 -6.89 -9.66 13.77
N ARG A 323 -6.78 -8.32 13.80
CA ARG A 323 -6.48 -7.47 12.63
C ARG A 323 -5.01 -7.08 12.52
N LEU A 324 -4.19 -7.38 13.53
CA LEU A 324 -2.75 -7.13 13.47
C LEU A 324 -2.09 -8.12 12.52
N ARG A 325 -1.15 -7.58 11.75
CA ARG A 325 -0.29 -8.32 10.82
C ARG A 325 0.99 -8.72 11.54
N ASP A 326 1.76 -9.57 10.90
CA ASP A 326 3.11 -9.88 11.34
C ASP A 326 4.01 -8.62 11.32
N VAL A 327 5.10 -8.69 12.08
CA VAL A 327 6.16 -7.66 12.11
C VAL A 327 7.36 -8.07 11.26
N TYR A 328 8.13 -7.08 10.78
CA TYR A 328 9.30 -7.35 9.96
C TYR A 328 10.50 -7.90 10.74
N VAL A 329 10.73 -7.38 11.95
CA VAL A 329 11.90 -7.67 12.79
C VAL A 329 11.70 -8.79 13.78
#